data_AF-A0AAE0AQ90-F1
#
_entry.id   AF-A0AAE0AQ90-F1
#
_cell.length_a   1.000
_cell.length_b   1.000
_cell.length_c   1.000
_cell.angle_alpha   90.00
_cell.angle_beta   90.00
_cell.angle_gamma   90.00
#
_symmetry.space_group_name_H-M   'P 1'
#
loop_
_entity.id
_entity.type
_entity.pdbx_description
1 polymer ?
#
loop_
_entity_poly.entity_id
_entity_poly.type
_entity_poly.pdbx_seq_one_letter_code
_entity_poly.pdbx_strand_id
1 'polypeptide(L)'
;MKKKSETTNQKEMEKRDEEMEKIWKRLLPEAAYLRLKESETGLHLKVADFGSLELSPVDGKTLTDFMHTRGLQMGSLGRVVELADKLPHVQSLCLHEMVVRAYKHILQAVVAAVDNVAELAASIASCLNILLGTVSTENADADIRNDDMLK
;
A
#
# COMPACT_ATOMS: atom_id res chain seq x y z
N MET A 1 -27.09 21.16 -32.03
CA MET A 1 -26.12 20.06 -31.85
C MET A 1 -25.83 19.67 -30.38
N LYS A 2 -26.34 20.38 -29.35
CA LYS A 2 -26.07 20.08 -27.92
C LYS A 2 -26.70 18.79 -27.34
N LYS A 3 -27.82 18.30 -27.88
CA LYS A 3 -28.57 17.18 -27.26
C LYS A 3 -27.93 15.79 -27.43
N LYS A 4 -27.06 15.63 -28.45
CA LYS A 4 -26.42 14.33 -28.75
C LYS A 4 -25.19 14.06 -27.86
N SER A 5 -24.49 15.10 -27.39
CA SER A 5 -23.32 14.97 -26.51
C SER A 5 -23.69 14.62 -25.07
N GLU A 6 -24.76 15.19 -24.52
CA GLU A 6 -25.24 14.89 -23.15
C GLU A 6 -25.75 13.45 -23.02
N THR A 7 -26.49 12.97 -24.03
CA THR A 7 -27.05 11.61 -24.03
C THR A 7 -25.97 10.52 -24.17
N THR A 8 -24.82 10.86 -24.75
CA THR A 8 -23.68 9.93 -24.92
C THR A 8 -22.87 9.81 -23.63
N ASN A 9 -22.60 10.93 -22.95
CA ASN A 9 -21.90 10.94 -21.66
C ASN A 9 -22.67 10.20 -20.54
N GLN A 10 -24.00 10.31 -20.52
CA GLN A 10 -24.84 9.64 -19.50
C GLN A 10 -24.76 8.11 -19.62
N LYS A 11 -24.89 7.57 -20.84
CA LYS A 11 -24.81 6.13 -21.10
C LYS A 11 -23.42 5.55 -20.81
N GLU A 12 -22.36 6.34 -20.99
CA GLU A 12 -20.99 5.94 -20.65
C GLU A 12 -20.72 5.94 -19.15
N MET A 13 -21.41 6.80 -18.40
CA MET A 13 -21.34 6.82 -16.93
C MET A 13 -22.05 5.59 -16.34
N GLU A 14 -23.28 5.32 -16.80
CA GLU A 14 -24.07 4.15 -16.37
C GLU A 14 -23.34 2.83 -16.65
N LYS A 15 -22.73 2.68 -17.84
CA LYS A 15 -21.91 1.50 -18.15
C LYS A 15 -20.71 1.33 -17.22
N ARG A 16 -20.02 2.43 -16.89
CA ARG A 16 -18.86 2.39 -15.98
C ARG A 16 -19.29 2.02 -14.57
N ASP A 17 -20.41 2.56 -14.10
CA ASP A 17 -20.94 2.23 -12.77
C ASP A 17 -21.33 0.75 -12.67
N GLU A 18 -21.93 0.18 -13.73
CA GLU A 18 -22.23 -1.25 -13.81
C GLU A 18 -20.97 -2.14 -13.83
N GLU A 19 -19.93 -1.74 -14.57
CA GLU A 19 -18.66 -2.45 -14.61
C GLU A 19 -17.96 -2.42 -13.25
N MET A 20 -17.91 -1.24 -12.62
CA MET A 20 -17.38 -1.10 -11.27
C MET A 20 -18.17 -1.92 -10.25
N GLU A 21 -19.50 -1.98 -10.38
CA GLU A 21 -20.35 -2.82 -9.53
C GLU A 21 -20.06 -4.32 -9.68
N LYS A 22 -19.79 -4.79 -10.90
CA LYS A 22 -19.36 -6.17 -11.14
C LYS A 22 -17.99 -6.46 -10.51
N ILE A 23 -17.04 -5.52 -10.62
CA ILE A 23 -15.71 -5.65 -10.03
C ILE A 23 -15.83 -5.70 -8.49
N TRP A 24 -16.62 -4.81 -7.89
CA TRP A 24 -16.85 -4.82 -6.44
C TRP A 24 -17.49 -6.11 -5.96
N LYS A 25 -18.52 -6.62 -6.65
CA LYS A 25 -19.14 -7.92 -6.29
C LYS A 25 -18.14 -9.08 -6.38
N ARG A 26 -17.11 -8.99 -7.22
CA ARG A 26 -16.01 -9.96 -7.28
C ARG A 26 -15.05 -9.81 -6.11
N LEU A 27 -14.76 -8.58 -5.68
CA LEU A 27 -13.74 -8.27 -4.69
C LEU A 27 -14.27 -8.31 -3.26
N LEU A 28 -15.43 -7.72 -2.99
CA LEU A 28 -15.97 -7.47 -1.65
C LEU A 28 -17.27 -8.25 -1.39
N PRO A 29 -17.49 -8.73 -0.14
CA PRO A 29 -18.83 -9.16 0.29
C PRO A 29 -19.83 -8.01 0.21
N GLU A 30 -21.08 -8.30 -0.18
CA GLU A 30 -22.13 -7.30 -0.40
C GLU A 30 -22.37 -6.40 0.82
N ALA A 31 -22.38 -6.98 2.02
CA ALA A 31 -22.55 -6.22 3.26
C ALA A 31 -21.39 -5.25 3.55
N ALA A 32 -20.16 -5.56 3.12
CA ALA A 32 -19.02 -4.66 3.25
C ALA A 32 -19.11 -3.52 2.24
N TYR A 33 -19.53 -3.82 1.01
CA TYR A 33 -19.74 -2.82 -0.03
C TYR A 33 -20.81 -1.80 0.37
N LEU A 34 -21.99 -2.23 0.83
CA LEU A 34 -23.08 -1.33 1.24
C LEU A 34 -22.64 -0.38 2.37
N ARG A 35 -22.04 -0.91 3.44
CA ARG A 35 -21.55 -0.09 4.55
C ARG A 35 -20.52 0.94 4.10
N LEU A 36 -19.63 0.57 3.19
CA LEU A 36 -18.61 1.49 2.66
C LEU A 36 -19.19 2.53 1.71
N LYS A 37 -20.22 2.16 0.94
CA LYS A 37 -20.96 3.09 0.08
C LYS A 37 -21.69 4.13 0.94
N GLU A 38 -22.34 3.70 2.00
CA GLU A 38 -23.01 4.55 2.99
C GLU A 38 -22.04 5.42 3.80
N SER A 39 -20.81 4.93 4.04
CA SER A 39 -19.80 5.69 4.80
C SER A 39 -19.24 6.91 4.07
N GLU A 40 -19.49 7.05 2.76
CA GLU A 40 -18.95 8.10 1.88
C GLU A 40 -17.40 8.24 1.92
N THR A 41 -16.70 7.26 2.49
CA THR A 41 -15.24 7.28 2.65
C THR A 41 -14.48 7.13 1.33
N GLY A 42 -15.12 6.64 0.27
CA GLY A 42 -14.46 6.35 -1.01
C GLY A 42 -13.56 5.11 -1.00
N LEU A 43 -13.51 4.36 0.11
CA LEU A 43 -12.57 3.26 0.28
C LEU A 43 -12.90 2.01 -0.56
N HIS A 44 -14.20 1.73 -0.74
CA HIS A 44 -14.65 0.65 -1.63
C HIS A 44 -14.27 0.91 -3.08
N LEU A 45 -14.33 2.18 -3.52
CA LEU A 45 -13.89 2.59 -4.84
C LEU A 45 -12.39 2.32 -5.00
N LYS A 46 -11.60 2.62 -3.96
CA LYS A 46 -10.15 2.46 -3.99
C LYS A 46 -9.69 1.03 -4.19
N VAL A 47 -10.33 0.08 -3.50
CA VAL A 47 -9.99 -1.34 -3.63
C VAL A 47 -10.37 -1.88 -5.01
N ALA A 48 -11.43 -1.36 -5.63
CA ALA A 48 -11.71 -1.70 -7.03
C ALA A 48 -10.68 -1.13 -7.99
N ASP A 49 -10.22 0.11 -7.83
CA ASP A 49 -9.18 0.66 -8.72
C ASP A 49 -7.93 -0.23 -8.73
N PHE A 50 -7.58 -0.76 -7.57
CA PHE A 50 -6.47 -1.70 -7.42
C PHE A 50 -6.77 -3.05 -8.06
N GLY A 51 -7.98 -3.58 -7.89
CA GLY A 51 -8.38 -4.88 -8.46
C GLY A 51 -8.72 -4.86 -9.96
N SER A 52 -9.06 -3.69 -10.52
CA SER A 52 -9.26 -3.44 -11.95
C SER A 52 -7.94 -3.17 -12.68
N LEU A 53 -6.85 -2.95 -11.92
CA LEU A 53 -5.55 -2.48 -12.41
C LEU A 53 -5.60 -1.09 -13.06
N GLU A 54 -6.66 -0.33 -12.85
CA GLU A 54 -6.70 1.09 -13.22
C GLU A 54 -5.63 1.88 -12.47
N LEU A 55 -5.38 1.48 -11.21
CA LEU A 55 -4.26 1.93 -10.41
C LEU A 55 -3.52 0.70 -9.88
N SER A 56 -2.27 0.48 -10.27
CA SER A 56 -1.47 -0.63 -9.75
C SER A 56 -0.25 -0.08 -9.00
N PRO A 57 -0.32 0.07 -7.66
CA PRO A 57 0.83 0.56 -6.91
C PRO A 57 1.95 -0.48 -6.95
N VAL A 58 3.18 -0.01 -7.16
CA VAL A 58 4.39 -0.86 -7.24
C VAL A 58 5.31 -0.65 -6.04
N ASP A 59 5.18 0.50 -5.37
CA ASP A 59 6.00 0.90 -4.23
C ASP A 59 5.18 1.79 -3.27
N GLY A 60 5.76 2.10 -2.10
CA GLY A 60 5.12 2.94 -1.09
C GLY A 60 4.78 4.35 -1.60
N LYS A 61 5.59 4.88 -2.53
CA LYS A 61 5.37 6.20 -3.12
C LYS A 61 4.12 6.20 -4.01
N THR A 62 4.03 5.30 -4.98
CA THR A 62 2.86 5.15 -5.85
C THR A 62 1.62 4.77 -5.06
N LEU A 63 1.75 3.93 -4.03
CA LEU A 63 0.66 3.65 -3.09
C LEU A 63 0.14 4.93 -2.44
N THR A 64 1.03 5.77 -1.91
CA THR A 64 0.67 7.05 -1.29
C THR A 64 -0.01 7.99 -2.28
N ASP A 65 0.55 8.16 -3.47
CA ASP A 65 0.01 9.03 -4.52
C ASP A 65 -1.39 8.55 -4.95
N PHE A 66 -1.58 7.23 -5.09
CA PHE A 66 -2.88 6.66 -5.39
C PHE A 66 -3.87 6.85 -4.24
N MET A 67 -3.51 6.60 -2.97
CA MET A 67 -4.41 6.84 -1.84
C MET A 67 -4.97 8.28 -1.88
N HIS A 68 -4.10 9.27 -2.09
CA HIS A 68 -4.50 10.67 -2.16
C HIS A 68 -5.32 11.04 -3.41
N THR A 69 -5.29 10.26 -4.49
CA THR A 69 -6.10 10.51 -5.70
C THR A 69 -7.61 10.49 -5.40
N ARG A 70 -8.03 9.75 -4.37
CA ARG A 70 -9.43 9.74 -3.86
C ARG A 70 -9.59 10.48 -2.52
N GLY A 71 -8.62 11.31 -2.13
CA GLY A 71 -8.65 12.04 -0.86
C GLY A 71 -8.52 11.15 0.39
N LEU A 72 -8.12 9.88 0.23
CA LEU A 72 -7.96 8.95 1.33
C LEU A 72 -6.67 9.24 2.09
N GLN A 73 -6.76 9.29 3.41
CA GLN A 73 -5.59 9.43 4.27
C GLN A 73 -4.84 8.10 4.41
N MET A 74 -3.52 8.17 4.58
CA MET A 74 -2.68 6.99 4.82
C MET A 74 -3.04 6.23 6.11
N GLY A 75 -3.71 6.87 7.08
CA GLY A 75 -4.24 6.19 8.26
C GLY A 75 -5.32 5.14 7.96
N SER A 76 -5.91 5.18 6.75
CA SER A 76 -6.92 4.20 6.31
C SER A 76 -6.34 2.91 5.71
N LEU A 77 -5.01 2.79 5.58
CA LEU A 77 -4.36 1.60 4.99
C LEU A 77 -4.76 0.28 5.67
N GLY A 78 -4.93 0.26 6.99
CA GLY A 78 -5.39 -0.95 7.69
C GLY A 78 -6.74 -1.44 7.17
N ARG A 79 -7.66 -0.52 6.88
CA ARG A 79 -8.95 -0.86 6.30
C ARG A 79 -8.85 -1.25 4.83
N VAL A 80 -7.91 -0.68 4.06
CA VAL A 80 -7.59 -1.15 2.70
C VAL A 80 -7.14 -2.61 2.73
N VAL A 81 -6.26 -2.99 3.67
CA VAL A 81 -5.77 -4.36 3.81
C VAL A 81 -6.92 -5.34 4.08
N GLU A 82 -7.83 -5.00 5.00
CA GLU A 82 -9.00 -5.85 5.31
C GLU A 82 -9.91 -6.09 4.10
N LEU A 83 -10.02 -5.08 3.21
CA LEU A 83 -10.87 -5.12 2.03
C LEU A 83 -10.19 -5.72 0.79
N ALA A 84 -8.87 -5.73 0.77
CA ALA A 84 -8.03 -6.25 -0.31
C ALA A 84 -7.74 -7.75 -0.15
N ASP A 85 -8.62 -8.53 0.49
CA ASP A 85 -8.46 -9.97 0.77
C ASP A 85 -8.11 -10.81 -0.47
N LYS A 86 -8.58 -10.40 -1.64
CA LYS A 86 -8.31 -11.03 -2.94
C LYS A 86 -7.15 -10.41 -3.72
N LEU A 87 -6.43 -9.45 -3.13
CA LEU A 87 -5.32 -8.72 -3.73
C LEU A 87 -4.07 -8.84 -2.82
N PRO A 88 -3.46 -10.03 -2.72
CA PRO A 88 -2.37 -10.29 -1.77
C PRO A 88 -1.15 -9.38 -1.98
N HIS A 89 -0.86 -8.98 -3.21
CA HIS A 89 0.20 -8.01 -3.51
C HIS A 89 -0.08 -6.64 -2.87
N VAL A 90 -1.32 -6.15 -2.98
CA VAL A 90 -1.74 -4.88 -2.40
C VAL A 90 -1.74 -4.96 -0.87
N GLN A 91 -2.19 -6.07 -0.29
CA GLN A 91 -2.12 -6.27 1.16
C GLN A 91 -0.68 -6.23 1.66
N SER A 92 0.23 -6.98 1.02
CA SER A 92 1.65 -7.00 1.36
C SER A 92 2.25 -5.60 1.27
N LEU A 93 1.97 -4.87 0.18
CA LEU A 93 2.47 -3.51 -0.01
C LEU A 93 1.94 -2.54 1.07
N CYS A 94 0.64 -2.59 1.39
CA CYS A 94 0.05 -1.75 2.43
C CYS A 94 0.62 -2.07 3.83
N LEU A 95 0.81 -3.34 4.15
CA LEU A 95 1.40 -3.78 5.42
C LEU A 95 2.86 -3.30 5.53
N HIS A 96 3.67 -3.51 4.49
CA HIS A 96 5.04 -3.00 4.46
C HIS A 96 5.09 -1.48 4.62
N GLU A 97 4.24 -0.74 3.92
CA GLU A 97 4.17 0.72 4.04
C GLU A 97 3.82 1.15 5.48
N MET A 98 2.86 0.47 6.14
CA MET A 98 2.52 0.73 7.54
C MET A 98 3.71 0.47 8.48
N VAL A 99 4.41 -0.66 8.31
CA VAL A 99 5.58 -1.04 9.12
C VAL A 99 6.72 -0.05 8.90
N VAL A 100 7.07 0.28 7.66
CA VAL A 100 8.16 1.20 7.33
C VAL A 100 7.89 2.61 7.87
N ARG A 101 6.63 3.08 7.80
CA ARG A 101 6.24 4.37 8.40
C ARG A 101 6.38 4.38 9.91
N ALA A 102 5.88 3.36 10.60
CA ALA A 102 6.02 3.24 12.05
C ALA A 102 7.51 3.18 12.44
N TYR A 103 8.27 2.35 11.72
CA TYR A 103 9.69 2.16 11.98
C TYR A 103 10.52 3.41 11.71
N LYS A 104 10.21 4.21 10.68
CA LYS A 104 10.84 5.52 10.46
C LYS A 104 10.76 6.40 11.71
N HIS A 105 9.59 6.46 12.35
CA HIS A 105 9.41 7.27 13.56
C HIS A 105 10.21 6.70 14.75
N ILE A 106 10.29 5.38 14.88
CA ILE A 106 11.14 4.72 15.89
C ILE A 106 12.62 5.08 15.65
N LEU A 107 13.11 4.95 14.42
CA LEU A 107 14.49 5.29 14.06
C LEU A 107 14.79 6.77 14.34
N GLN A 108 13.86 7.68 14.03
CA GLN A 108 14.00 9.10 14.36
C GLN A 108 14.12 9.32 15.87
N ALA A 109 13.32 8.61 16.68
CA ALA A 109 13.42 8.69 18.14
C ALA A 109 14.74 8.13 18.67
N VAL A 110 15.24 7.02 18.11
CA VAL A 110 16.56 6.46 18.43
C VAL A 110 17.67 7.46 18.13
N VAL A 111 17.69 8.04 16.93
CA VAL A 111 18.69 9.04 16.55
C VAL A 111 18.65 10.26 17.48
N ALA A 112 17.46 10.71 17.87
CA ALA A 112 17.29 11.84 18.78
C ALA A 112 17.71 11.55 20.23
N ALA A 113 17.74 10.29 20.66
CA ALA A 113 18.07 9.90 22.03
C ALA A 113 19.56 9.58 22.26
N VAL A 114 20.38 9.52 21.20
CA VAL A 114 21.80 9.21 21.33
C VAL A 114 22.61 10.51 21.46
N ASP A 115 23.05 10.81 22.67
CA ASP A 115 23.85 12.01 22.98
C ASP A 115 25.32 11.89 22.53
N ASN A 116 25.84 10.66 22.46
CA ASN A 116 27.23 10.38 22.08
C ASN A 116 27.36 10.01 20.60
N VAL A 117 28.01 10.86 19.80
CA VAL A 117 28.23 10.63 18.37
C VAL A 117 28.97 9.31 18.08
N ALA A 118 29.84 8.85 18.99
CA ALA A 118 30.55 7.58 18.83
C ALA A 118 29.61 6.35 18.88
N GLU A 119 28.47 6.46 19.56
CA GLU A 119 27.48 5.37 19.73
C GLU A 119 26.35 5.42 18.69
N LEU A 120 26.24 6.53 17.95
CA LEU A 120 25.17 6.77 16.98
C LEU A 120 25.15 5.70 15.88
N ALA A 121 26.32 5.38 15.31
CA ALA A 121 26.42 4.37 14.25
C ALA A 121 25.98 2.98 14.74
N ALA A 122 26.43 2.58 15.94
CA ALA A 122 26.05 1.30 16.54
C ALA A 122 24.54 1.24 16.85
N SER A 123 23.97 2.34 17.34
CA SER A 123 22.55 2.45 17.65
C SER A 123 21.67 2.40 16.39
N ILE A 124 22.07 3.10 15.31
CA ILE A 124 21.40 3.04 14.02
C ILE A 124 21.49 1.62 13.43
N ALA A 125 22.67 1.02 13.44
CA ALA A 125 22.87 -0.34 12.93
C ALA A 125 22.03 -1.36 13.70
N SER A 126 22.04 -1.30 15.04
CA SER A 126 21.22 -2.13 15.90
C SER A 126 19.73 -1.95 15.62
N CYS A 127 19.27 -0.70 15.50
CA CYS A 127 17.89 -0.41 15.15
C CYS A 127 17.52 -1.03 13.79
N LEU A 128 18.34 -0.79 12.75
CA LEU A 128 18.07 -1.31 11.39
C LEU A 128 18.05 -2.83 11.34
N ASN A 129 18.93 -3.48 12.11
CA ASN A 129 18.95 -4.93 12.24
C ASN A 129 17.66 -5.50 12.86
N ILE A 130 16.94 -4.73 13.69
CA ILE A 130 15.60 -5.15 14.19
C ILE A 130 14.59 -5.18 13.05
N LEU A 131 14.63 -4.23 12.10
CA LEU A 131 13.71 -4.21 10.97
C LEU A 131 14.08 -5.22 9.88
N LEU A 132 15.35 -5.27 9.52
CA LEU A 132 15.84 -6.02 8.36
C LEU A 132 16.22 -7.47 8.70
N GLY A 133 16.29 -7.79 9.99
CA GLY A 133 16.88 -9.02 10.49
C GLY A 133 18.39 -8.90 10.67
N THR A 134 18.96 -9.87 11.37
CA THR A 134 20.42 -10.03 11.53
C THR A 134 20.89 -11.21 10.71
N VAL A 135 22.08 -11.10 10.13
CA VAL A 135 22.75 -12.25 9.53
C VAL A 135 23.20 -13.16 10.67
N SER A 136 22.75 -14.41 10.69
CA SER A 136 23.17 -15.37 11.72
C SER A 136 24.65 -15.67 11.56
N THR A 137 25.44 -15.46 12.62
CA THR A 137 26.88 -15.74 12.64
C THR A 137 27.21 -17.24 12.47
N GLU A 138 26.21 -18.12 12.58
CA GLU A 138 26.33 -19.56 12.35
C GLU A 138 26.39 -19.95 10.86
N ASN A 139 26.10 -19.01 9.94
CA ASN A 139 26.11 -19.24 8.47
C ASN A 139 27.11 -18.35 7.72
N ALA A 140 28.07 -17.73 8.42
CA ALA A 140 29.00 -16.76 7.82
C ALA A 140 29.93 -17.34 6.72
N ASP A 141 30.01 -18.67 6.60
CA ASP A 141 30.86 -19.37 5.62
C ASP A 141 30.14 -19.83 4.34
N ALA A 142 28.84 -19.57 4.18
CA ALA A 142 28.11 -19.91 2.96
C ALA A 142 27.59 -18.63 2.25
N ASP A 143 28.12 -18.38 1.04
CA ASP A 143 27.51 -17.57 -0.03
C ASP A 143 27.72 -16.05 -0.13
N ILE A 144 28.80 -15.45 0.39
CA ILE A 144 29.18 -14.06 0.00
C ILE A 144 29.99 -14.02 -1.34
N ARG A 145 30.26 -15.16 -1.99
CA ARG A 145 31.17 -15.23 -3.17
C ARG A 145 30.52 -15.27 -4.56
N ASN A 146 29.20 -15.29 -4.71
CA ASN A 146 28.58 -15.60 -6.00
C ASN A 146 27.85 -14.43 -6.69
N ASP A 147 28.29 -13.17 -6.49
CA ASP A 147 27.71 -12.01 -7.23
C ASP A 147 28.61 -11.50 -8.37
N ASP A 148 29.67 -12.22 -8.71
CA ASP A 148 30.62 -11.82 -9.77
C ASP A 148 30.36 -12.50 -11.14
N MET A 149 29.17 -13.08 -11.35
CA MET A 149 28.84 -13.81 -12.60
C MET A 149 27.50 -13.44 -13.27
N LEU A 150 26.99 -12.23 -13.05
CA LEU A 150 25.96 -11.67 -13.93
C LEU A 150 26.63 -10.82 -15.03
N LYS A 151 27.06 -11.50 -16.10
CA LYS A 151 27.34 -10.89 -17.41
C LYS A 151 26.05 -10.72 -18.21
#